data_AF-A0A7V2IPC7-F1
#
_entry.id   AF-A0A7V2IPC7-F1
#
_cell.length_a   1.000
_cell.length_b   1.000
_cell.length_c   1.000
_cell.angle_alpha   90.00
_cell.angle_beta   90.00
_cell.angle_gamma   90.00
#
_symmetry.space_group_name_H-M   'P 1'
#
loop_
_entity.id
_entity.type
_entity.pdbx_description
1 polymer ?
#
loop_
_entity_poly.entity_id
_entity_poly.type
_entity_poly.pdbx_seq_one_letter_code
_entity_poly.pdbx_strand_id
1 'polypeptide(L)' 'MIHDHLQARGITDSRVLEAMRQISRDAFVGPQYTAHAYEDRPLPIGMGQTISQPY' A
#
# COMPACT_ATOMS: atom_id res chain seq x y z
N MET A 1 -4.10 5.80 -4.51
CA MET A 1 -3.49 5.35 -3.22
C MET A 1 -3.07 6.50 -2.31
N ILE A 2 -2.03 7.28 -2.63
CA ILE A 2 -1.59 8.37 -1.70
C ILE A 2 -2.71 9.37 -1.43
N HIS A 3 -3.38 9.85 -2.48
CA HIS A 3 -4.49 10.77 -2.33
C HIS A 3 -5.72 10.07 -1.75
N ASP A 4 -6.20 9.03 -2.42
CA ASP A 4 -7.53 8.41 -2.14
C ASP A 4 -7.58 7.57 -0.87
N HIS A 5 -6.45 6.99 -0.47
CA HIS A 5 -6.36 6.14 0.70
C HIS A 5 -5.72 6.93 1.83
N LEU A 6 -4.50 7.47 1.68
CA LEU A 6 -3.85 8.12 2.82
C LEU A 6 -4.43 9.51 3.14
N GLN A 7 -4.35 10.45 2.19
CA GLN A 7 -4.69 11.86 2.45
C GLN A 7 -6.18 12.05 2.70
N ALA A 8 -7.04 11.44 1.88
CA ALA A 8 -8.49 11.53 2.02
C ALA A 8 -9.00 10.97 3.37
N ARG A 9 -8.22 10.09 4.01
CA ARG A 9 -8.51 9.52 5.33
C ARG A 9 -7.76 10.19 6.48
N GLY A 10 -7.19 11.37 6.22
CA GLY A 10 -6.64 12.25 7.27
C GLY A 10 -5.15 12.07 7.56
N ILE A 11 -4.41 11.26 6.80
CA ILE A 11 -2.95 11.21 6.92
C ILE A 11 -2.37 12.48 6.27
N THR A 12 -1.89 13.39 7.10
CA THR A 12 -1.37 14.70 6.67
C THR A 12 0.13 14.88 6.97
N ASP A 13 0.75 13.97 7.72
CA ASP A 13 2.19 14.04 8.02
C ASP A 13 3.00 13.93 6.72
N SER A 14 3.73 15.00 6.40
CA SER A 14 4.49 15.11 5.16
C SER A 14 5.59 14.06 5.04
N ARG A 15 6.18 13.62 6.16
CA ARG A 15 7.21 12.57 6.16
C ARG A 15 6.61 11.22 5.83
N VAL A 16 5.41 10.92 6.36
CA VAL A 16 4.69 9.68 6.03
C VAL A 16 4.32 9.67 4.56
N LEU A 17 3.73 10.76 4.05
CA LEU A 17 3.31 10.84 2.66
C LEU A 17 4.48 10.75 1.68
N GLU A 18 5.64 11.32 2.02
CA GLU A 18 6.85 11.20 1.20
C GLU A 18 7.40 9.77 1.20
N ALA A 19 7.50 9.13 2.37
CA ALA A 19 7.96 7.74 2.44
C ALA A 19 7.07 6.81 1.61
N MET A 20 5.74 6.98 1.69
CA MET A 20 4.78 6.18 0.94
C MET A 20 4.82 6.47 -0.58
N ARG A 21 5.31 7.65 -0.99
CA ARG A 21 5.55 8.01 -2.39
C ARG A 21 6.81 7.37 -2.96
N GLN A 22 7.86 7.28 -2.14
CA GLN A 22 9.17 6.79 -2.56
C GLN A 22 9.22 5.25 -2.61
N ILE A 23 8.48 4.57 -1.74
CA ILE A 23 8.52 3.12 -1.62
C ILE A 23 7.38 2.48 -2.42
N SER A 24 7.74 1.78 -3.50
CA SER A 24 6.80 1.08 -4.38
C SER A 24 6.23 -0.16 -3.68
N ARG A 25 4.94 -0.14 -3.31
CA ARG A 25 4.29 -1.23 -2.59
C ARG A 25 4.22 -2.53 -3.40
N ASP A 26 4.11 -2.42 -4.72
CA ASP A 26 4.09 -3.55 -5.66
C ASP A 26 5.39 -4.37 -5.67
N ALA A 27 6.51 -3.80 -5.21
CA ALA A 27 7.75 -4.54 -5.02
C ALA A 27 7.70 -5.56 -3.87
N PHE A 28 6.66 -5.48 -3.01
CA PHE A 28 6.50 -6.31 -1.81
C PHE A 28 5.35 -7.33 -1.94
N VAL A 29 4.78 -7.50 -3.12
CA VAL A 29 3.72 -8.49 -3.39
C VAL A 29 4.15 -9.47 -4.49
N GLY A 30 3.52 -10.64 -4.53
CA GLY A 30 3.77 -11.61 -5.60
C GLY A 30 3.36 -11.07 -6.98
N PRO A 31 3.98 -11.54 -8.09
CA PRO A 31 3.71 -11.06 -9.45
C PRO A 31 2.22 -11.10 -9.86
N GLN A 32 1.48 -12.08 -9.34
CA GLN A 32 0.03 -12.22 -9.57
C GLN A 32 -0.81 -11.10 -8.94
N TYR A 33 -0.23 -10.32 -8.02
CA TYR A 33 -0.91 -9.24 -7.31
C TYR A 33 -0.41 -7.85 -7.68
N THR A 34 0.60 -7.72 -8.57
CA THR A 34 1.17 -6.43 -8.96
C THR A 34 0.11 -5.45 -9.47
N ALA A 35 -0.83 -5.91 -10.31
CA ALA A 35 -1.94 -5.08 -10.83
C ALA A 35 -2.92 -4.61 -9.73
N HIS A 36 -2.95 -5.32 -8.61
CA HIS A 36 -3.84 -5.07 -7.47
C HIS A 36 -3.11 -4.44 -6.28
N ALA A 37 -1.81 -4.16 -6.39
CA ALA A 37 -0.94 -3.81 -5.27
C ALA A 37 -1.43 -2.60 -4.47
N TYR A 38 -2.16 -1.68 -5.12
CA TYR A 38 -2.63 -0.42 -4.56
C TYR A 38 -4.13 -0.40 -4.25
N GLU A 39 -4.82 -1.54 -4.37
CA GLU A 39 -6.21 -1.68 -3.95
C GLU A 39 -6.31 -1.61 -2.42
N ASP A 40 -7.42 -1.06 -1.92
CA ASP A 40 -7.75 -0.93 -0.50
C ASP A 40 -8.19 -2.28 0.11
N ARG A 41 -7.29 -3.27 0.08
CA ARG A 41 -7.47 -4.57 0.72
C ARG A 41 -6.14 -5.24 1.04
N PRO A 42 -6.10 -6.16 2.02
CA PRO A 42 -4.91 -6.96 2.27
C PRO A 42 -4.61 -7.90 1.10
N LEU A 43 -3.31 -8.15 0.85
CA LEU A 43 -2.85 -9.06 -0.19
C LEU A 43 -1.97 -10.17 0.42
N PRO A 44 -2.11 -11.44 0.00
CA PRO A 44 -1.25 -12.52 0.47
C PRO A 44 0.22 -12.32 0.09
N ILE A 45 1.13 -12.59 1.03
CA ILE A 45 2.58 -12.54 0.82
C ILE A 45 3.28 -13.88 1.11
N GLY A 46 2.50 -14.95 1.27
CA GLY A 46 2.98 -16.29 1.58
C GLY A 46 2.96 -16.61 3.08
N MET A 47 3.21 -17.88 3.43
CA MET A 47 3.23 -18.38 4.81
C MET A 47 1.97 -18.03 5.63
N GLY A 48 0.81 -17.98 4.98
CA GLY A 48 -0.46 -17.59 5.60
C GLY A 48 -0.52 -16.12 6.04
N GLN A 49 0.43 -15.28 5.62
CA GLN A 49 0.50 -13.86 5.97
C GLN A 49 -0.05 -12.98 4.84
N THR A 50 -0.41 -11.75 5.22
CA THR A 50 -0.82 -10.70 4.29
C THR A 50 -0.04 -9.43 4.55
N ILE A 51 0.15 -8.62 3.50
CA ILE A 51 0.50 -7.22 3.66
C ILE A 51 -0.79 -6.43 3.88
N SER A 52 -0.83 -5.58 4.91
CA SER A 52 -2.00 -4.75 5.25
C SER A 52 -2.43 -3.88 4.08
N GLN A 53 -3.72 -3.57 3.99
CA GLN A 53 -4.27 -2.62 3.03
C GLN A 53 -3.61 -1.22 3.16
N PRO A 54 -3.57 -0.43 2.08
CA PRO A 54 -3.36 1.00 2.19
C PRO A 54 -4.35 1.63 3.17
N TYR A 55 -3.89 2.51 4.06
CA TYR A 55 -4.77 3.16 5.04
C TYR A 55 -5.72 4.09 4.35
#